data_AF-A0A938TWB2-F1
#
_entry.id   AF-A0A938TWB2-F1
#
_cell.length_a   1.000
_cell.length_b   1.000
_cell.length_c   1.000
_cell.angle_alpha   90.00
_cell.angle_beta   90.00
_cell.angle_gamma   90.00
#
_symmetry.space_group_name_H-M   'P 1'
#
loop_
_entity.id
_entity.type
_entity.pdbx_description
1 polymer ?
#
loop_
_entity_poly.entity_id
_entity_poly.type
_entity_poly.pdbx_seq_one_letter_code
_entity_poly.pdbx_strand_id
1 'polypeptide(L)' 'MNYYRVDEYIAQGDRVVALGQISFRHKKTGKTLETPKADFHRFRDGKICEFFEFYDTAAALATANP' A
#
# COMPACT_ATOMS: atom_id res chain seq x y z
N MET A 1 3.98 -10.62 3.94
CA MET A 1 3.53 -9.36 4.57
C MET A 1 3.55 -9.60 6.06
N ASN A 2 4.12 -8.68 6.83
CA ASN A 2 4.13 -8.74 8.30
C ASN A 2 2.85 -8.08 8.83
N TYR A 3 2.52 -6.89 8.31
CA TYR A 3 1.24 -6.23 8.56
C TYR A 3 0.88 -5.26 7.43
N TYR A 4 -0.40 -4.92 7.41
CA TYR A 4 -0.95 -3.73 6.77
C TYR A 4 -1.92 -3.11 7.77
N ARG A 5 -1.56 -1.94 8.30
CA ARG A 5 -2.41 -1.16 9.20
C ARG A 5 -2.89 0.08 8.46
N VAL A 6 -4.19 0.19 8.25
CA VAL A 6 -4.82 1.42 7.76
C VAL A 6 -5.05 2.33 8.95
N ASP A 7 -4.54 3.55 8.87
CA ASP A 7 -4.67 4.57 9.91
C ASP A 7 -5.86 5.51 9.60
N GLU A 8 -6.17 5.75 8.32
CA GLU A 8 -7.27 6.63 7.89
C GLU A 8 -7.91 6.17 6.57
N TYR A 9 -9.21 6.43 6.43
CA TYR A 9 -9.93 6.37 5.15
C TYR A 9 -10.51 7.75 4.81
N ILE A 10 -10.17 8.24 3.61
CA ILE A 10 -10.70 9.49 3.06
C ILE A 10 -11.64 9.14 1.91
N ALA A 11 -12.93 9.43 2.08
CA ALA A 11 -13.95 9.12 1.08
C ALA A 11 -14.53 10.40 0.47
N GLN A 12 -14.55 10.49 -0.87
CA GLN A 12 -15.16 11.60 -1.60
C GLN A 12 -15.67 11.13 -2.96
N GLY A 13 -16.97 11.31 -3.23
CA GLY A 13 -17.59 10.87 -4.48
C GLY A 13 -17.50 9.36 -4.65
N ASP A 14 -16.99 8.91 -5.79
CA ASP A 14 -16.78 7.49 -6.11
C ASP A 14 -15.41 6.96 -5.65
N ARG A 15 -14.64 7.74 -4.88
CA ARG A 15 -13.28 7.39 -4.45
C ARG A 15 -13.16 7.17 -2.95
N VAL A 16 -12.31 6.21 -2.59
CA VAL A 16 -11.82 6.01 -1.22
C VAL A 16 -10.30 5.87 -1.26
N VAL A 17 -9.61 6.65 -0.44
CA VAL A 17 -8.17 6.52 -0.23
C VAL A 17 -7.93 5.95 1.16
N ALA A 18 -7.19 4.85 1.25
CA ALA A 18 -6.74 4.28 2.50
C ALA A 18 -5.28 4.69 2.75
N LEU A 19 -5.02 5.40 3.85
CA LEU A 19 -3.69 5.79 4.27
C LEU A 19 -3.23 4.89 5.42
N GLY A 20 -2.01 4.39 5.35
CA GLY A 20 -1.53 3.49 6.39
C GLY A 20 -0.05 3.17 6.34
N GLN A 21 0.34 2.23 7.18
CA GLN A 21 1.68 1.66 7.26
C GLN A 21 1.65 0.19 6.84
N ILE A 22 2.67 -0.22 6.07
CA ILE A 22 2.87 -1.61 5.67
C ILE A 22 4.26 -2.10 6.05
N SER A 23 4.37 -3.41 6.27
CA SER A 23 5.65 -4.07 6.43
C SER A 23 5.74 -5.37 5.64
N PHE A 24 6.83 -5.53 4.90
CA PHE A 24 7.10 -6.68 4.03
C PHE A 24 8.51 -7.20 4.23
N ARG A 25 8.64 -8.50 4.56
CA ARG A 25 9.91 -9.22 4.49
C ARG A 25 10.15 -9.71 3.07
N HIS A 26 11.22 -9.24 2.43
CA HIS A 26 11.63 -9.77 1.13
C HIS A 26 12.21 -11.18 1.29
N LYS A 27 11.62 -12.18 0.62
CA LYS A 27 11.91 -13.60 0.85
C LYS A 27 13.36 -13.98 0.55
N LYS A 28 13.95 -13.41 -0.52
CA LYS A 28 15.30 -13.79 -0.98
C LYS A 28 16.41 -13.12 -0.16
N THR A 29 16.29 -11.83 0.11
CA THR A 29 17.32 -11.07 0.84
C THR A 29 17.15 -11.16 2.35
N GLY A 30 15.96 -11.51 2.83
CA GLY A 30 15.64 -11.40 4.24
C GLY A 30 15.71 -9.95 4.75
N LYS A 31 15.59 -8.93 3.90
CA LYS A 31 15.47 -7.54 4.37
C LYS A 31 13.98 -7.23 4.60
N THR A 32 13.68 -6.37 5.58
CA THR A 32 12.31 -5.92 5.85
C THR A 32 12.15 -4.49 5.35
N LEU A 33 11.15 -4.27 4.49
CA LEU A 33 10.64 -2.95 4.15
C LEU A 33 9.55 -2.57 5.15
N GLU A 34 9.61 -1.35 5.66
CA GLU A 34 8.55 -0.70 6.41
C GLU A 34 8.35 0.70 5.83
N THR A 35 7.14 1.01 5.39
CA THR A 35 6.89 2.25 4.64
C THR A 35 5.42 2.68 4.73
N PRO A 36 5.14 4.00 4.71
CA PRO A 36 3.79 4.50 4.45
C PRO A 36 3.28 4.03 3.09
N LYS A 37 1.97 3.87 2.98
CA LYS A 37 1.28 3.52 1.74
C LYS A 37 -0.07 4.23 1.64
N ALA A 38 -0.41 4.65 0.43
CA ALA A 38 -1.71 5.22 0.09
C ALA A 38 -2.35 4.39 -1.03
N ASP A 39 -3.50 3.81 -0.74
CA ASP A 39 -4.23 2.94 -1.65
C ASP A 39 -5.50 3.63 -2.14
N PHE A 40 -5.51 3.94 -3.44
CA PHE A 40 -6.58 4.65 -4.12
C PHE A 40 -7.53 3.64 -4.72
N HIS A 41 -8.81 3.77 -4.38
CA HIS A 41 -9.87 2.93 -4.88
C HIS A 41 -10.93 3.80 -5.56
N ARG A 42 -11.46 3.33 -6.68
CA ARG A 42 -12.72 3.83 -7.25
C ARG A 42 -13.79 2.77 -7.18
N PHE A 43 -15.01 3.18 -6.85
CA PHE A 43 -16.18 2.32 -6.74
C PHE A 43 -17.19 2.61 -7.85
N ARG A 44 -17.84 1.55 -8.35
CA ARG A 44 -19.00 1.61 -9.23
C ARG A 44 -19.94 0.46 -8.87
N ASP A 45 -21.22 0.77 -8.70
CA ASP A 45 -22.25 -0.22 -8.32
C ASP A 45 -21.87 -1.06 -7.09
N GLY A 46 -21.27 -0.40 -6.09
CA GLY A 46 -20.83 -1.02 -4.84
C GLY A 46 -19.58 -1.89 -4.95
N LYS A 47 -18.89 -1.90 -6.10
CA LYS A 47 -17.68 -2.71 -6.33
C LYS A 47 -16.48 -1.83 -6.65
N ILE A 48 -15.29 -2.24 -6.22
CA ILE A 48 -14.03 -1.61 -6.64
C ILE A 48 -13.84 -1.85 -8.13
N CYS A 49 -13.68 -0.79 -8.92
CA CYS A 49 -13.44 -0.85 -10.35
C CYS A 49 -12.06 -0.32 -10.77
N GLU A 50 -11.37 0.42 -9.90
CA GLU A 50 -9.98 0.87 -10.10
C GLU A 50 -9.21 0.78 -8.78
N PHE A 51 -7.92 0.46 -8.87
CA PHE A 51 -7.00 0.38 -7.73
C PHE A 51 -5.61 0.88 -8.14
N PHE A 52 -5.00 1.75 -7.33
CA PHE A 52 -3.64 2.25 -7.54
C PHE A 52 -2.95 2.54 -6.22
N GLU A 53 -1.64 2.30 -6.14
CA GLU A 53 -0.88 2.37 -4.90
C GLU A 53 0.26 3.40 -5.00
N PHE A 54 0.45 4.17 -3.93
CA PHE A 54 1.64 4.99 -3.72
C PHE A 54 2.37 4.50 -2.47
N TYR A 55 3.65 4.21 -2.61
CA TYR A 55 4.55 3.81 -1.52
C TYR A 55 6.00 4.13 -1.91
N ASP A 56 6.94 3.99 -0.97
CA ASP A 56 8.37 4.21 -1.25
C ASP A 56 8.96 3.08 -2.12
N THR A 57 8.85 3.24 -3.44
CA THR A 57 9.34 2.29 -4.44
C THR A 57 10.88 2.19 -4.44
N ALA A 58 11.58 3.27 -4.06
CA ALA A 58 13.03 3.27 -3.95
C ALA A 58 13.49 2.39 -2.77
N ALA A 59 12.84 2.53 -1.60
CA ALA A 59 13.09 1.67 -0.45
C ALA A 59 12.72 0.19 -0.73
N ALA A 60 11.63 -0.04 -1.47
CA ALA A 60 11.24 -1.38 -1.90
C ALA A 60 12.32 -2.03 -2.78
N LEU A 61 12.85 -1.30 -3.76
CA LEU A 61 13.94 -1.77 -4.62
C LEU A 61 15.22 -2.02 -3.82
N ALA A 62 15.60 -1.11 -2.93
CA ALA A 62 16.78 -1.27 -2.07
C ALA A 62 16.68 -2.51 -1.16
N THR A 63 15.48 -2.82 -0.66
CA THR A 63 15.20 -4.03 0.13
C THR A 63 15.33 -5.31 -0.69
N ALA A 64 14.98 -5.25 -1.98
CA ALA A 64 15.06 -6.38 -2.90
C ALA A 64 16.50 -6.68 -3.39
N ASN A 65 17.39 -5.69 -3.33
CA ASN A 65 18.80 -5.84 -3.72
C ASN A 65 19.63 -6.49 -2.58
N PRO A 66 20.63 -7.33 -2.91
CA PRO A 66 21.57 -7.92 -1.94
C PRO A 66 22.30 -6.87 -1.10
#